data_AF-E8KKT8-F1
#
_entry.id   AF-E8KKT8-F1
#
_cell.length_a   1.000
_cell.length_b   1.000
_cell.length_c   1.000
_cell.angle_alpha   90.00
_cell.angle_beta   90.00
_cell.angle_gamma   90.00
#
_symmetry.space_group_name_H-M   'P 1'
#
loop_
_entity.id
_entity.type
_entity.pdbx_description
1 polymer ?
#
loop_
_entity_poly.entity_id
_entity_poly.type
_entity_poly.pdbx_seq_one_letter_code
_entity_poly.pdbx_strand_id
1 'polypeptide(L)'
;MDMPNIIEKVEKVDTYVVKFHLKVPNAPFLANLAMDFASIFSSEYADQMLKAGTLEKVDTAPIGTEPFEFAGLQKDAYVRFKAFDDYWQGRAKLDRLVFSVTPDATVCYAKLQKNECQAIPYPNPADIAQMKADTNLVLEKSGLNIGYITFNLG
;
A
#
# COMPACT_ATOMS: atom_id res chain seq x y z
N MET A 1 12.27 11.40 5.57
CA MET A 1 11.43 12.43 4.90
C MET A 1 11.10 13.50 5.90
N ASP A 2 11.33 14.77 5.57
CA ASP A 2 11.34 15.88 6.53
C ASP A 2 9.98 16.59 6.65
N MET A 3 8.87 15.92 6.28
CA MET A 3 7.53 16.49 6.22
C MET A 3 7.10 17.23 7.51
N PRO A 4 7.34 16.68 8.72
CA PRO A 4 6.99 17.37 9.97
C PRO A 4 7.74 18.69 10.20
N ASN A 5 8.96 18.82 9.66
CA ASN A 5 9.76 20.02 9.85
C ASN A 5 9.46 21.09 8.79
N ILE A 6 9.00 20.71 7.60
CA ILE A 6 8.73 21.65 6.50
C ILE A 6 7.30 22.21 6.49
N ILE A 7 6.29 21.47 6.99
CA ILE A 7 4.90 21.94 7.04
C ILE A 7 4.74 22.87 8.25
N GLU A 8 4.25 24.08 8.01
CA GLU A 8 3.90 25.04 9.06
C GLU A 8 2.43 24.86 9.49
N LYS A 9 1.53 24.77 8.52
CA LYS A 9 0.07 24.72 8.75
C LYS A 9 -0.63 24.01 7.59
N VAL A 10 -1.64 23.22 7.92
CA VAL A 10 -2.65 22.73 6.96
C VAL A 10 -3.97 23.43 7.27
N GLU A 11 -4.52 24.09 6.26
CA GLU A 11 -5.69 24.96 6.42
C GLU A 11 -6.83 24.49 5.53
N LYS A 12 -8.01 24.35 6.12
CA LYS A 12 -9.27 24.24 5.40
C LYS A 12 -9.68 25.63 4.93
N VAL A 13 -9.61 25.87 3.62
CA VAL A 13 -10.08 27.14 3.02
C VAL A 13 -11.60 27.06 2.81
N ASP A 14 -12.08 25.93 2.28
CA ASP A 14 -13.50 25.60 2.17
C ASP A 14 -13.70 24.07 2.18
N THR A 15 -14.87 23.59 1.75
CA THR A 15 -15.21 22.15 1.71
C THR A 15 -14.33 21.34 0.74
N TYR A 16 -13.87 21.94 -0.36
CA TYR A 16 -13.12 21.26 -1.43
C TYR A 16 -11.71 21.84 -1.65
N VAL A 17 -11.31 22.85 -0.87
CA VAL A 17 -10.00 23.51 -0.97
C VAL A 17 -9.21 23.39 0.34
N VAL A 18 -8.04 22.76 0.25
CA VAL A 18 -7.05 22.64 1.33
C VAL A 18 -5.78 23.40 0.93
N LYS A 19 -5.23 24.19 1.86
CA LYS A 19 -3.99 24.95 1.68
C LYS A 19 -2.91 24.46 2.63
N PHE A 20 -1.76 24.09 2.07
CA PHE A 20 -0.54 23.78 2.82
C PHE A 20 0.36 25.01 2.87
N HIS A 21 0.75 25.42 4.07
CA HIS A 21 1.75 26.47 4.30
C HIS A 21 3.07 25.79 4.66
N LEU A 22 4.14 26.12 3.92
CA LEU A 22 5.47 25.55 4.12
C LEU A 22 6.39 26.61 4.73
N LYS A 23 7.23 26.20 5.68
CA LYS A 23 8.22 27.09 6.32
C LYS A 23 9.31 27.53 5.34
N VAL A 24 9.61 26.68 4.35
CA VAL A 24 10.62 26.92 3.30
C VAL A 24 10.14 26.32 1.98
N PRO A 25 10.59 26.85 0.83
CA PRO A 25 10.38 26.19 -0.46
C PRO A 25 10.91 24.77 -0.45
N ASN A 26 10.10 23.81 -0.90
CA ASN A 26 10.47 22.39 -0.95
C ASN A 26 10.04 21.77 -2.28
N ALA A 27 11.00 21.61 -3.20
CA ALA A 27 10.74 21.05 -4.54
C ALA A 27 10.09 19.66 -4.53
N PRO A 28 10.46 18.70 -3.66
CA PRO A 28 9.84 17.37 -3.68
C PRO A 28 8.48 17.29 -2.98
N PHE A 29 7.96 18.40 -2.41
CA PHE A 29 6.74 18.37 -1.60
C PHE A 29 5.55 17.71 -2.29
N LEU A 30 5.32 18.04 -3.58
CA LEU A 30 4.21 17.47 -4.34
C LEU A 30 4.38 15.96 -4.54
N ALA A 31 5.60 15.48 -4.79
CA ALA A 31 5.88 14.05 -4.92
C ALA A 31 5.70 13.33 -3.57
N ASN A 32 6.08 13.98 -2.46
CA ASN A 32 5.88 13.44 -1.12
C ASN A 32 4.40 13.28 -0.75
N LEU A 33 3.52 14.17 -1.25
CA LEU A 33 2.07 14.03 -1.07
C LEU A 33 1.46 12.84 -1.81
N ALA A 34 2.16 12.28 -2.80
CA ALA A 34 1.72 11.09 -3.54
C ALA A 34 2.24 9.78 -2.91
N MET A 35 2.95 9.85 -1.78
CA MET A 35 3.47 8.66 -1.09
C MET A 35 2.45 8.08 -0.12
N ASP A 36 2.61 6.79 0.22
CA ASP A 36 1.65 6.02 1.02
C ASP A 36 1.35 6.66 2.40
N PHE A 37 2.34 7.27 3.04
CA PHE A 37 2.17 7.91 4.35
C PHE A 37 1.23 9.13 4.32
N ALA A 38 1.01 9.71 3.14
CA ALA A 38 0.13 10.87 2.92
C ALA A 38 -1.30 10.46 2.52
N SER A 39 -1.64 9.16 2.64
CA SER A 39 -3.00 8.67 2.41
C SER A 39 -4.04 9.41 3.25
N ILE A 40 -5.22 9.64 2.68
CA ILE A 40 -6.29 10.40 3.33
C ILE A 40 -7.21 9.46 4.11
N PHE A 41 -7.36 9.74 5.41
CA PHE A 41 -8.25 9.02 6.30
C PHE A 41 -9.62 9.71 6.42
N SER A 42 -10.66 8.95 6.74
CA SER A 42 -11.99 9.50 7.04
C SER A 42 -12.03 10.10 8.45
N SER A 43 -12.18 11.43 8.53
CA SER A 43 -12.37 12.12 9.82
C SER A 43 -13.68 11.70 10.51
N GLU A 44 -14.73 11.45 9.73
CA GLU A 44 -16.02 10.99 10.27
C GLU A 44 -15.87 9.63 10.97
N TYR A 45 -15.19 8.68 10.32
CA TYR A 45 -14.94 7.37 10.93
C TYR A 45 -14.09 7.48 12.19
N ALA A 46 -13.04 8.31 12.17
CA ALA A 46 -12.22 8.57 13.34
C ALA A 46 -13.03 9.14 14.51
N ASP A 47 -13.90 10.13 14.26
CA ASP A 47 -14.77 10.71 15.28
C ASP A 47 -15.75 9.68 15.86
N GLN A 48 -16.32 8.80 15.02
CA GLN A 48 -17.20 7.73 15.47
C GLN A 48 -16.47 6.72 16.36
N MET A 49 -15.27 6.29 15.95
CA MET A 49 -14.47 5.34 16.72
C MET A 49 -13.94 5.94 18.02
N LEU A 50 -13.59 7.22 18.03
CA LEU A 50 -13.22 7.95 19.24
C LEU A 50 -14.37 7.99 20.25
N LYS A 51 -15.59 8.32 19.80
CA LYS A 51 -16.79 8.32 20.64
C LYS A 51 -17.14 6.92 21.16
N ALA A 52 -16.86 5.88 20.36
CA ALA A 52 -17.06 4.49 20.75
C ALA A 52 -15.97 3.96 21.70
N GLY A 53 -14.89 4.72 21.94
CA GLY A 53 -13.75 4.29 22.75
C GLY A 53 -12.88 3.22 22.08
N THR A 54 -12.92 3.13 20.76
CA THR A 54 -12.19 2.11 19.96
C THR A 54 -11.41 2.76 18.81
N LEU A 55 -10.67 3.84 19.10
CA LEU A 55 -9.96 4.63 18.09
C LEU A 55 -8.95 3.80 17.28
N GLU A 56 -8.35 2.78 17.87
CA GLU A 56 -7.43 1.83 17.24
C GLU A 56 -8.02 1.08 16.03
N LYS A 57 -9.34 1.08 15.88
CA LYS A 57 -10.02 0.53 14.69
C LYS A 57 -9.77 1.36 13.43
N VAL A 58 -9.43 2.63 13.56
CA VAL A 58 -9.03 3.45 12.40
C VAL A 58 -7.81 2.83 11.71
N ASP A 59 -6.88 2.28 12.50
CA ASP A 59 -5.65 1.67 11.98
C ASP A 59 -5.85 0.19 11.58
N THR A 60 -6.67 -0.56 12.33
CA THR A 60 -6.80 -2.03 12.18
C THR A 60 -7.97 -2.47 11.30
N ALA A 61 -8.96 -1.60 11.10
CA ALA A 61 -10.12 -1.80 10.23
C ALA A 61 -10.30 -0.56 9.34
N PRO A 62 -9.40 -0.35 8.36
CA PRO A 62 -9.33 0.89 7.61
C PRO A 62 -10.55 1.09 6.71
N ILE A 63 -11.00 2.34 6.63
CA ILE A 63 -11.97 2.82 5.65
C ILE A 63 -11.28 3.90 4.82
N GLY A 64 -11.27 3.71 3.51
CA GLY A 64 -10.63 4.61 2.55
C GLY A 64 -11.49 4.86 1.32
N THR A 65 -10.91 5.52 0.31
CA THR A 65 -11.59 5.88 -0.95
C THR A 65 -10.98 5.15 -2.16
N GLU A 66 -10.28 4.06 -1.89
CA GLU A 66 -9.48 3.26 -2.83
C GLU A 66 -10.33 2.26 -3.64
N PRO A 67 -9.80 1.67 -4.74
CA PRO A 67 -10.57 0.76 -5.59
C PRO A 67 -10.99 -0.56 -4.92
N PHE A 68 -10.42 -0.88 -3.77
CA PHE A 68 -10.72 -2.06 -2.98
C PHE A 68 -10.99 -1.70 -1.52
N GLU A 69 -12.01 -2.32 -0.95
CA GLU A 69 -12.35 -2.23 0.47
C GLU A 69 -11.73 -3.40 1.25
N PHE A 70 -11.22 -3.11 2.44
CA PHE A 70 -10.74 -4.14 3.36
C PHE A 70 -11.91 -5.06 3.79
N ALA A 71 -11.77 -6.35 3.55
CA ALA A 71 -12.77 -7.36 3.90
C ALA A 71 -12.35 -8.22 5.09
N GLY A 72 -11.08 -8.20 5.49
CA GLY A 72 -10.60 -8.85 6.69
C GLY A 72 -9.15 -9.33 6.62
N LEU A 73 -8.61 -9.60 7.80
CA LEU A 73 -7.26 -10.10 8.02
C LEU A 73 -7.34 -11.36 8.88
N GLN A 74 -6.76 -12.45 8.40
CA GLN A 74 -6.37 -13.58 9.22
C GLN A 74 -4.85 -13.56 9.32
N LYS A 75 -4.35 -13.25 10.53
CA LYS A 75 -2.93 -13.12 10.81
C LYS A 75 -2.16 -14.35 10.31
N ASP A 76 -1.02 -14.10 9.67
CA ASP A 76 -0.11 -15.11 9.11
C ASP A 76 -0.73 -16.03 8.04
N ALA A 77 -1.92 -15.71 7.53
CA ALA A 77 -2.62 -16.54 6.54
C ALA A 77 -3.09 -15.74 5.32
N TYR A 78 -4.04 -14.82 5.50
CA TYR A 78 -4.64 -14.09 4.37
C TYR A 78 -5.05 -12.66 4.73
N VAL A 79 -4.89 -11.74 3.77
CA VAL A 79 -5.60 -10.46 3.74
C VAL A 79 -6.59 -10.49 2.58
N ARG A 80 -7.83 -10.06 2.83
CA ARG A 80 -8.89 -10.09 1.83
C ARG A 80 -9.43 -8.69 1.57
N PHE A 81 -9.72 -8.43 0.31
CA PHE A 81 -10.37 -7.22 -0.15
C PHE A 81 -11.49 -7.54 -1.14
N LYS A 82 -12.48 -6.65 -1.21
CA LYS A 82 -13.56 -6.67 -2.21
C LYS A 82 -13.47 -5.38 -3.05
N ALA A 83 -13.91 -5.43 -4.31
CA ALA A 83 -13.99 -4.23 -5.12
C ALA A 83 -14.92 -3.19 -4.47
N PHE A 84 -14.52 -1.92 -4.51
CA PHE A 84 -15.40 -0.80 -4.16
C PHE A 84 -16.20 -0.40 -5.41
N ASP A 85 -17.51 -0.65 -5.38
CA ASP A 85 -18.38 -0.41 -6.55
C ASP A 85 -18.46 1.08 -6.92
N ASP A 86 -18.40 1.97 -5.93
CA ASP A 86 -18.50 3.43 -6.09
C ASP A 86 -17.12 4.12 -6.20
N TYR A 87 -16.06 3.38 -6.55
CA TYR A 87 -14.75 3.98 -6.74
C TYR A 87 -14.76 5.07 -7.81
N TRP A 88 -14.22 6.23 -7.48
CA TRP A 88 -14.36 7.45 -8.27
C TRP A 88 -13.67 7.42 -9.64
N GLN A 89 -12.68 6.54 -9.86
CA GLN A 89 -12.10 6.29 -11.20
C GLN A 89 -12.75 5.11 -11.94
N GLY A 90 -13.86 4.60 -11.43
CA GLY A 90 -14.56 3.44 -11.96
C GLY A 90 -14.09 2.13 -11.32
N ARG A 91 -15.04 1.23 -11.11
CA ARG A 91 -14.85 -0.04 -10.40
C ARG A 91 -13.70 -0.89 -10.97
N ALA A 92 -12.93 -1.51 -10.08
CA ALA A 92 -11.94 -2.51 -10.45
C ALA A 92 -12.55 -3.67 -11.26
N LYS A 93 -11.76 -4.21 -12.19
CA LYS A 93 -12.17 -5.39 -13.00
C LYS A 93 -12.22 -6.69 -12.19
N LEU A 94 -11.53 -6.74 -11.06
CA LEU A 94 -11.49 -7.89 -10.16
C LEU A 94 -12.50 -7.66 -9.04
N ASP A 95 -13.35 -8.65 -8.77
CA ASP A 95 -14.33 -8.56 -7.68
C ASP A 95 -13.69 -8.72 -6.30
N ARG A 96 -12.60 -9.50 -6.24
CA ARG A 96 -11.91 -9.87 -5.00
C ARG A 96 -10.41 -9.87 -5.21
N LEU A 97 -9.70 -9.44 -4.18
CA LEU A 97 -8.25 -9.52 -4.09
C LEU A 97 -7.90 -10.25 -2.80
N VAL A 98 -7.03 -11.27 -2.90
CA VAL A 98 -6.60 -12.06 -1.76
C VAL A 98 -5.08 -12.09 -1.74
N PHE A 99 -4.50 -11.61 -0.65
CA PHE A 99 -3.08 -11.77 -0.38
C PHE A 99 -2.91 -13.02 0.47
N SER A 100 -2.33 -14.08 -0.10
CA SER A 100 -1.97 -15.30 0.63
C SER A 100 -0.56 -15.16 1.18
N VAL A 101 -0.44 -15.18 2.51
CA VAL A 101 0.86 -15.11 3.18
C VAL A 101 1.60 -16.43 2.96
N THR A 102 2.61 -16.39 2.11
CA THR A 102 3.45 -17.54 1.78
C THR A 102 4.91 -17.10 1.89
N PRO A 103 5.56 -17.27 3.05
CA PRO A 103 6.91 -16.72 3.29
C PRO A 103 8.02 -17.39 2.48
N ASP A 104 7.83 -18.66 2.12
CA ASP A 104 8.82 -19.43 1.37
C ASP A 104 8.69 -19.17 -0.14
N ALA A 105 9.76 -18.65 -0.75
CA ALA A 105 9.79 -18.30 -2.17
C ALA A 105 9.63 -19.53 -3.11
N THR A 106 10.11 -20.70 -2.69
CA THR A 106 9.94 -21.96 -3.44
C THR A 106 8.48 -22.38 -3.46
N VAL A 107 7.79 -22.26 -2.31
CA VAL A 107 6.35 -22.54 -2.21
C VAL A 107 5.55 -21.51 -3.01
N CYS A 108 5.93 -20.23 -2.99
CA CYS A 108 5.33 -19.20 -3.85
C CYS A 108 5.42 -19.57 -5.33
N TYR A 109 6.60 -19.99 -5.80
CA TYR A 109 6.78 -20.36 -7.20
C TYR A 109 5.98 -21.63 -7.57
N ALA A 110 5.95 -22.64 -6.70
CA ALA A 110 5.13 -23.83 -6.91
C ALA A 110 3.62 -23.51 -7.00
N LYS A 111 3.12 -22.58 -6.18
CA LYS A 111 1.73 -22.10 -6.24
C LYS A 111 1.44 -21.37 -7.55
N LEU A 112 2.38 -20.56 -8.02
CA LEU A 112 2.26 -19.85 -9.30
C LEU A 112 2.14 -20.83 -10.47
N GLN A 113 3.00 -21.85 -10.51
CA GLN A 113 2.96 -22.92 -11.53
C GLN A 113 1.64 -23.70 -11.53
N LYS A 114 1.01 -23.87 -10.36
CA LYS A 114 -0.29 -24.54 -10.20
C LYS A 114 -1.48 -23.60 -10.40
N ASN A 115 -1.24 -22.33 -10.71
CA ASN A 115 -2.27 -21.28 -10.79
C ASN A 115 -3.07 -21.09 -9.48
N GLU A 116 -2.47 -21.44 -8.35
CA GLU A 116 -3.02 -21.15 -7.02
C GLU A 116 -2.82 -19.66 -6.64
N CYS A 117 -1.86 -18.99 -7.28
CA CYS A 117 -1.69 -17.54 -7.24
C CYS A 117 -1.33 -17.01 -8.64
N GLN A 118 -1.62 -15.72 -8.88
CA GLN A 118 -1.39 -15.06 -10.17
C GLN A 118 -0.20 -14.07 -10.14
N ALA A 119 0.35 -13.81 -8.95
CA ALA A 119 1.52 -12.96 -8.76
C ALA A 119 2.29 -13.39 -7.51
N ILE A 120 3.62 -13.31 -7.58
CA ILE A 120 4.51 -13.53 -6.42
C ILE A 120 5.57 -12.42 -6.40
N PRO A 121 5.93 -11.90 -5.21
CA PRO A 121 7.10 -11.04 -5.07
C PRO A 121 8.36 -11.88 -4.77
N TYR A 122 9.53 -11.28 -5.01
CA TYR A 122 10.84 -11.79 -4.54
C TYR A 122 11.12 -13.27 -4.83
N PRO A 123 11.07 -13.72 -6.11
CA PRO A 123 11.46 -15.09 -6.45
C PRO A 123 12.92 -15.37 -6.09
N ASN A 124 13.26 -16.66 -5.86
CA ASN A 124 14.65 -17.02 -5.65
C ASN A 124 15.47 -16.69 -6.91
N PRO A 125 16.68 -16.12 -6.78
CA PRO A 125 17.56 -15.87 -7.93
C PRO A 125 17.85 -17.11 -8.78
N ALA A 126 17.88 -18.30 -8.17
CA ALA A 126 18.11 -19.56 -8.87
C ALA A 126 16.95 -19.96 -9.80
N ASP A 127 15.71 -19.56 -9.47
CA ASP A 127 14.51 -19.93 -10.23
C ASP A 127 14.29 -19.02 -11.45
N ILE A 128 14.96 -17.86 -11.50
CA ILE A 128 14.78 -16.84 -12.54
C ILE A 128 15.00 -17.38 -13.96
N ALA A 129 16.01 -18.23 -14.15
CA ALA A 129 16.30 -18.80 -15.47
C ALA A 129 15.15 -19.67 -15.98
N GLN A 130 14.55 -20.48 -15.10
CA GLN A 130 13.39 -21.30 -15.43
C GLN A 130 12.14 -20.43 -15.63
N MET A 131 11.92 -19.43 -14.77
CA MET A 131 10.78 -18.52 -14.89
C MET A 131 10.79 -17.75 -16.21
N LYS A 132 11.96 -17.33 -16.70
CA LYS A 132 12.11 -16.66 -18.01
C LYS A 132 11.77 -17.56 -19.20
N ALA A 133 11.88 -18.87 -19.04
CA ALA A 133 11.54 -19.84 -20.07
C ALA A 133 10.03 -20.13 -20.13
N ASP A 134 9.27 -19.77 -19.08
CA ASP A 134 7.83 -19.90 -19.04
C ASP A 134 7.16 -18.70 -19.72
N THR A 135 6.47 -18.94 -20.83
CA THR A 135 5.80 -17.89 -21.62
C THR A 135 4.63 -17.23 -20.89
N ASN A 136 4.18 -17.81 -19.78
CA ASN A 136 3.09 -17.27 -18.96
C ASN A 136 3.61 -16.30 -17.86
N LEU A 137 4.92 -16.18 -17.69
CA LEU A 137 5.54 -15.37 -16.64
C LEU A 137 6.23 -14.14 -17.24
N VAL A 138 5.66 -12.96 -17.01
CA VAL A 138 6.24 -11.70 -17.50
C VAL A 138 6.35 -10.70 -16.36
N LEU A 139 7.58 -10.37 -15.94
CA LEU A 139 8.14 -9.00 -15.91
C LEU A 139 9.52 -8.98 -15.22
N GLU A 140 10.51 -8.40 -15.88
CA GLU A 140 11.77 -7.95 -15.27
C GLU A 140 11.95 -6.46 -15.54
N LYS A 141 12.27 -5.70 -14.50
CA LYS A 141 12.60 -4.27 -14.59
C LYS A 141 13.69 -3.96 -13.56
N SER A 142 14.59 -3.05 -13.89
CA SER A 142 15.56 -2.53 -12.91
C SER A 142 14.82 -1.88 -11.74
N GLY A 143 15.13 -2.35 -10.52
CA GLY A 143 14.52 -1.84 -9.29
C GLY A 143 15.12 -0.49 -8.88
N LEU A 144 14.30 0.38 -8.29
CA LEU A 144 14.73 1.60 -7.63
C LEU A 144 15.02 1.30 -6.14
N ASN A 145 16.03 0.48 -5.87
CA ASN A 145 16.44 0.08 -4.52
C ASN A 145 17.96 -0.01 -4.39
N ILE A 146 18.45 -0.08 -3.15
CA ILE A 146 19.86 -0.27 -2.83
C ILE A 146 19.99 -1.17 -1.59
N GLY A 147 20.96 -2.09 -1.61
CA GLY A 147 21.38 -2.87 -0.45
C GLY A 147 22.70 -2.33 0.09
N TYR A 148 22.77 -2.04 1.39
CA TYR A 148 23.98 -1.51 2.04
C TYR A 148 24.05 -1.96 3.50
N ILE A 149 25.23 -1.84 4.11
CA ILE A 149 25.46 -2.07 5.54
C ILE A 149 25.63 -0.71 6.20
N THR A 150 24.80 -0.44 7.21
CA THR A 150 24.90 0.79 8.01
C THR A 150 25.84 0.55 9.19
N PHE A 151 26.86 1.40 9.36
CA PHE A 151 27.67 1.44 10.57
C PHE A 151 27.14 2.54 11.50
N ASN A 152 26.92 2.21 12.77
CA ASN A 152 26.63 3.23 13.77
C ASN A 152 27.92 3.99 14.08
N LEU A 153 27.95 5.28 13.77
CA LEU A 153 29.14 6.13 13.91
C LEU A 153 29.23 6.84 15.27
N GLY A 154 28.32 6.54 16.21
CA GLY A 154 28.24 7.19 17.52
C GLY A 154 27.20 8.29 17.58
#